data_AF-D2RX16-F1
#
_entry.id   AF-D2RX16-F1
#
_cell.length_a   1.000
_cell.length_b   1.000
_cell.length_c   1.000
_cell.angle_alpha   90.00
_cell.angle_beta   90.00
_cell.angle_gamma   90.00
#
_symmetry.space_group_name_H-M   'P 1'
#
loop_
_entity.id
_entity.type
_entity.pdbx_description
1 polymer ?
#
loop_
_entity_poly.entity_id
_entity_poly.type
_entity_poly.pdbx_seq_one_letter_code
_entity_poly.pdbx_strand_id
1 'polypeptide(L)' 'MSEDLYRCVCHTCGTERLIEGLEGAQTVFNRHAERSHEVELLNQETQCQYSESSAADETPPGDSPDDTPETEPDDG' A
#
# COMPACT_ATOMS: atom_id res chain seq x y z
N MET A 1 -10.96 1.10 6.95
CA MET A 1 -11.71 -0.04 6.39
C MET A 1 -10.85 -0.57 5.27
N SER A 2 -10.46 -1.84 5.29
CA SER A 2 -9.64 -2.40 4.21
C SER A 2 -10.50 -2.53 2.97
N GLU A 3 -10.19 -1.76 1.94
CA GLU A 3 -10.85 -1.85 0.64
C GLU A 3 -10.13 -2.95 -0.15
N ASP A 4 -10.75 -4.12 -0.28
CA ASP A 4 -10.21 -5.21 -1.09
C ASP A 4 -10.23 -4.81 -2.57
N LEU A 5 -9.07 -4.73 -3.20
CA LEU A 5 -8.94 -4.44 -4.63
C LEU A 5 -8.73 -5.75 -5.39
N TYR A 6 -9.45 -5.91 -6.50
CA TYR A 6 -9.35 -7.09 -7.35
C TYR A 6 -8.91 -6.67 -8.75
N ARG A 7 -7.86 -7.30 -9.26
CA ARG A 7 -7.41 -7.14 -10.64
C ARG A 7 -8.02 -8.25 -11.48
N CYS A 8 -8.83 -7.85 -12.45
CA CYS A 8 -9.45 -8.74 -13.43
C CYS A 8 -8.73 -8.57 -14.78
N VAL A 9 -8.14 -9.65 -15.28
CA VAL A 9 -7.45 -9.71 -16.57
C VAL A 9 -8.17 -10.67 -17.47
N CYS A 10 -8.59 -10.22 -18.65
CA CYS A 10 -9.19 -11.08 -19.67
C CYS A 10 -8.24 -11.21 -20.86
N HIS A 11 -7.66 -12.40 -21.04
CA HIS A 11 -6.72 -12.69 -22.13
C HIS A 11 -7.38 -12.70 -23.49
N THR A 12 -8.64 -13.14 -23.56
CA THR A 12 -9.42 -13.15 -24.80
C THR A 12 -9.75 -11.73 -25.27
N CYS A 13 -10.01 -10.80 -24.35
CA CYS A 13 -10.28 -9.40 -24.69
C CYS A 13 -9.01 -8.55 -24.76
N GLY A 14 -7.90 -9.01 -24.17
CA GLY A 14 -6.71 -8.19 -23.95
C GLY A 14 -6.99 -6.99 -23.03
N THR A 15 -7.96 -7.11 -22.12
CA THR A 15 -8.38 -6.01 -21.24
C THR A 15 -8.08 -6.30 -19.78
N GLU A 16 -7.61 -5.29 -19.08
CA GLU A 16 -7.36 -5.30 -17.65
C GLU A 16 -8.21 -4.25 -16.94
N ARG A 17 -8.78 -4.60 -15.78
CA ARG A 17 -9.54 -3.68 -14.91
C ARG A 17 -9.25 -3.96 -13.44
N LEU A 18 -9.17 -2.88 -12.66
CA LEU A 18 -9.16 -2.92 -11.20
C LEU A 18 -10.59 -2.65 -10.71
N ILE A 19 -11.05 -3.48 -9.78
CA ILE A 19 -12.42 -3.47 -9.27
C ILE A 19 -12.36 -3.54 -7.75
N GLU A 20 -13.05 -2.61 -7.10
CA GLU A 20 -13.18 -2.60 -5.65
C GLU A 20 -14.26 -3.59 -5.22
N GLY A 21 -13.92 -4.40 -4.21
CA GLY A 21 -14.82 -5.39 -3.63
C GLY A 21 -15.03 -6.65 -4.48
N LEU A 22 -15.30 -7.76 -3.77
CA LEU A 22 -15.46 -9.08 -4.38
C LEU A 22 -16.70 -9.16 -5.28
N GLU A 23 -17.80 -8.50 -4.91
CA GLU A 23 -19.05 -8.55 -5.67
C GLU A 23 -18.91 -7.97 -7.10
N GLY A 24 -18.21 -6.84 -7.21
CA GLY A 24 -17.93 -6.22 -8.51
C GLY A 24 -17.03 -7.11 -9.37
N ALA A 25 -15.97 -7.64 -8.75
CA ALA A 25 -15.03 -8.56 -9.39
C ALA A 25 -15.72 -9.82 -9.92
N GLN A 26 -16.58 -10.43 -9.12
CA GLN A 26 -17.31 -11.64 -9.47
C GLN A 26 -18.32 -11.38 -10.61
N THR A 27 -18.95 -10.20 -10.63
CA THR A 27 -19.84 -9.80 -11.74
C THR A 27 -19.09 -9.74 -13.08
N VAL A 28 -17.89 -9.15 -13.10
CA VAL A 28 -17.07 -9.08 -14.32
C VAL A 28 -16.58 -10.46 -14.73
N PHE A 29 -16.11 -11.26 -13.77
CA PHE A 29 -15.70 -12.64 -14.03
C PHE A 29 -16.82 -13.46 -14.68
N ASN A 30 -18.01 -13.46 -14.08
CA ASN A 30 -19.17 -14.22 -14.60
C ASN A 30 -19.51 -13.81 -16.03
N ARG A 31 -19.59 -12.50 -16.30
CA ARG A 31 -19.89 -11.98 -17.65
C ARG A 31 -18.90 -12.47 -18.71
N HIS A 32 -17.63 -12.59 -18.34
CA HIS A 32 -16.60 -13.08 -19.24
C HIS A 32 -16.59 -14.61 -19.34
N ALA A 33 -16.87 -15.32 -18.25
CA ALA A 33 -17.03 -16.78 -18.22
C ALA A 33 -18.20 -17.25 -19.09
N GLU A 34 -19.33 -16.52 -19.09
CA GLU A 34 -20.47 -16.77 -19.99
C GLU A 34 -20.08 -16.70 -21.47
N ARG A 35 -19.05 -15.93 -21.79
CA ARG A 35 -18.49 -15.80 -23.14
C ARG A 35 -17.35 -16.79 -23.42
N SER A 36 -17.07 -17.69 -22.48
CA SER A 36 -15.92 -18.60 -22.53
C SER A 36 -14.58 -17.87 -22.71
N HIS A 37 -14.47 -16.66 -22.15
CA HIS A 37 -13.21 -15.94 -22.16
C HIS A 37 -12.29 -16.47 -21.07
N GLU A 38 -11.00 -16.49 -21.35
CA GLU A 38 -9.98 -16.80 -20.36
C GLU A 38 -9.75 -15.57 -19.47
N VAL A 39 -10.16 -15.68 -18.20
CA VAL A 39 -10.10 -14.59 -17.22
C VAL A 39 -9.38 -15.03 -15.97
N GLU A 40 -8.47 -14.18 -15.51
CA GLU A 40 -7.79 -14.29 -14.22
C GLU A 40 -8.32 -13.21 -13.26
N LEU A 41 -8.62 -13.63 -12.02
CA LEU A 41 -9.03 -12.74 -10.95
C LEU A 41 -8.01 -12.83 -9.82
N LEU A 42 -7.30 -11.72 -9.57
CA LEU A 42 -6.25 -11.63 -8.56
C LEU A 42 -6.72 -10.68 -7.45
N ASN A 43 -6.80 -11.16 -6.21
CA ASN A 43 -6.99 -10.30 -5.05
C ASN A 43 -5.68 -9.55 -4.77
N GLN A 44 -5.70 -8.24 -4.96
CA GLN A 44 -4.70 -7.36 -4.40
C GLN A 44 -5.19 -7.00 -3.01
N GLU A 45 -4.74 -7.76 -2.00
CA GLU A 45 -4.82 -7.27 -0.63
C GLU A 45 -4.12 -5.92 -0.64
N THR A 46 -4.93 -4.86 -0.46
CA THR A 46 -4.40 -3.54 -0.20
C THR A 46 -3.68 -3.69 1.13
N GLN A 47 -2.36 -3.88 1.09
CA GLN A 47 -1.48 -3.73 2.25
C GLN A 47 -1.53 -2.25 2.64
N CYS A 48 -2.68 -1.80 3.11
CA CYS A 48 -2.84 -0.58 3.88
C CYS A 48 -2.17 -0.85 5.21
N GLN A 49 -0.84 -0.74 5.18
CA GLN A 49 -0.01 -0.13 6.21
C GLN A 49 -0.71 -0.08 7.57
N TYR A 50 -0.70 -1.22 8.26
CA TYR A 50 -0.56 -1.17 9.71
C TYR A 50 0.91 -0.80 9.98
N SER A 51 1.30 0.43 9.58
CA SER A 51 2.47 1.10 10.12
C SER A 51 2.07 1.54 11.53
N GLU A 52 1.95 0.57 12.43
CA GLU A 52 2.01 0.81 13.87
C GLU A 52 3.41 1.31 14.19
N SER A 53 3.63 2.61 14.08
CA SER A 53 4.79 3.31 14.65
C SER A 53 4.52 4.81 14.83
N SER A 54 3.32 5.19 15.27
CA SER A 54 3.15 6.46 15.98
C SER A 54 3.19 6.18 17.47
N ALA A 55 4.35 5.75 17.96
CA ALA A 55 4.67 5.86 19.37
C ALA A 55 4.81 7.36 19.66
N ALA A 56 3.73 7.96 20.12
CA ALA A 56 3.79 9.24 20.81
C ALA A 56 4.58 9.02 22.11
N ASP A 57 5.88 9.24 22.07
CA ASP A 57 6.68 9.48 23.27
C ASP A 57 6.82 11.00 23.43
N GLU A 58 5.76 11.61 23.96
CA GLU A 58 5.85 12.94 24.54
C GLU A 58 6.35 12.79 25.99
N THR A 59 7.64 13.07 26.23
CA THR A 59 8.12 13.54 27.53
C THR A 59 9.37 14.44 27.35
N PRO A 60 9.63 15.38 28.28
CA PRO A 60 9.65 16.83 28.07
C PRO A 60 11.06 17.41 27.80
N PRO A 61 11.19 18.71 27.45
CA PRO A 61 12.49 19.37 27.34
C PRO A 61 13.17 19.43 28.71
N GLY A 62 14.10 18.50 28.93
CA GLY A 62 15.01 18.48 30.07
C GLY A 62 16.18 19.43 29.83
N ASP A 63 16.04 20.62 30.36
CA ASP A 63 17.07 21.64 30.55
C ASP A 63 18.40 21.04 31.08
N SER A 64 19.50 21.25 30.35
CA SER A 64 20.84 21.38 30.92
C SER A 64 21.72 22.18 29.95
N PRO A 65 22.19 23.37 30.35
CA PRO A 65 22.98 24.26 29.51
C PRO A 65 24.47 23.90 29.51
N ASP A 66 25.13 24.27 28.42
CA ASP A 66 26.56 24.60 28.30
C ASP A 66 27.57 23.44 28.39
N ASP A 67 28.14 23.04 27.24
CA ASP A 67 29.59 22.79 27.15
C ASP A 67 30.10 22.93 25.69
N THR A 68 30.71 24.10 25.46
CA THR A 68 31.81 24.47 24.53
C THR A 68 31.89 23.96 23.06
N PRO A 69 32.07 24.87 22.07
CA PRO A 69 32.56 24.50 20.74
C PRO A 69 34.09 24.48 20.72
N GLU A 70 34.70 23.29 20.79
CA GLU A 70 36.12 23.15 20.43
C GLU A 70 36.24 23.04 18.90
N THR A 71 36.52 24.19 18.28
CA THR A 71 37.16 24.28 16.97
C THR A 71 38.52 23.60 17.04
N GLU A 72 38.78 22.64 16.15
CA GLU A 72 40.15 22.30 15.76
C GLU A 72 40.29 22.37 14.23
N PRO A 73 41.41 22.93 13.74
CA PRO A 73 41.61 23.30 12.35
C PRO A 73 42.06 22.12 11.47
N ASP A 74 41.73 22.28 10.19
CA ASP A 74 42.20 21.53 9.02
C ASP A 74 43.74 21.55 8.92
N ASP A 75 44.37 20.37 8.89
CA ASP A 75 45.73 20.19 8.37
C ASP A 75 45.84 18.78 7.73
N GLY A 76 46.02 18.75 6.40
CA GLY A 76 46.24 17.53 5.61
C GLY A 76 46.08 17.72 4.11
#